data_AF-A0A1M3HGF3-F1
#
_entry.id   AF-A0A1M3HGF3-F1
#
_cell.length_a   1.000
_cell.length_b   1.000
_cell.length_c   1.000
_cell.angle_alpha   90.00
_cell.angle_beta   90.00
_cell.angle_gamma   90.00
#
_symmetry.space_group_name_H-M   'P 1'
#
loop_
_entity.id
_entity.type
_entity.pdbx_description
1 polymer ?
#
loop_
_entity_poly.entity_id
_entity_poly.type
_entity_poly.pdbx_seq_one_letter_code
_entity_poly.pdbx_strand_id
1 'polypeptide(L)'
;MKAFGNSMLPILKSGSLLTFTQSTSYNIGDIVFCKVRGRYIDAHKIIKTDGGKGFLIANNHGFENGWTKTIIGKVIRAGKSIKNISLSS
;
A
#
# COMPACT_ATOMS: atom_id res chain seq x y z
N MET A 1 10.19 0.75 -0.39
CA MET A 1 9.71 2.13 -0.68
C MET A 1 9.23 2.77 0.62
N LYS A 2 9.40 4.08 0.82
CA LYS A 2 8.78 4.79 1.95
C LYS A 2 7.33 5.12 1.57
N ALA A 3 6.36 4.70 2.39
CA ALA A 3 4.96 5.12 2.22
C ALA A 3 4.74 6.44 2.95
N PHE A 4 4.02 7.37 2.32
CA PHE A 4 3.79 8.70 2.87
C PHE A 4 2.31 9.02 2.79
N GLY A 5 1.76 9.51 3.90
CA GLY A 5 0.37 9.96 3.96
C GLY A 5 -0.37 9.40 5.17
N ASN A 6 -1.64 9.78 5.25
CA ASN A 6 -2.53 9.42 6.36
C ASN A 6 -3.48 8.27 6.01
N SER A 7 -3.49 7.82 4.75
CA SER A 7 -4.42 6.81 4.22
C SER A 7 -4.41 5.52 5.03
N MET A 8 -3.26 5.08 5.52
CA MET A 8 -3.13 3.81 6.26
C MET A 8 -2.94 3.98 7.76
N LEU A 9 -3.08 5.18 8.31
CA LEU A 9 -2.99 5.37 9.77
C LEU A 9 -4.20 4.73 10.48
N PRO A 10 -4.02 4.12 11.67
CA PRO A 10 -2.75 3.94 12.40
C PRO A 10 -1.94 2.69 12.01
N ILE A 11 -2.41 1.87 11.05
CA ILE A 11 -1.78 0.59 10.66
C ILE A 11 -0.36 0.80 10.11
N LEU A 12 -0.17 1.77 9.22
CA LEU A 12 1.14 2.13 8.67
C LEU A 12 1.45 3.59 8.97
N LYS A 13 2.55 3.81 9.70
CA LYS A 13 3.03 5.17 9.99
C LYS A 13 3.65 5.78 8.73
N SER A 14 3.35 7.05 8.49
CA SER A 14 3.98 7.83 7.42
C SER A 14 5.51 7.82 7.59
N GLY A 15 6.22 7.60 6.48
CA GLY A 15 7.68 7.48 6.45
C GLY A 15 8.22 6.10 6.80
N SER A 16 7.38 5.11 7.14
CA SER A 16 7.82 3.72 7.34
C SER A 16 8.43 3.14 6.06
N LEU A 17 9.50 2.37 6.23
CA LEU A 17 10.10 1.61 5.15
C LEU A 17 9.27 0.34 4.95
N LEU A 18 8.65 0.20 3.78
CA LEU A 18 7.86 -0.97 3.44
C LEU A 18 8.62 -1.90 2.50
N THR A 19 8.58 -3.19 2.82
CA THR A 19 9.04 -4.29 1.95
C THR A 19 7.83 -4.88 1.26
N PHE A 20 7.93 -5.01 -0.07
CA PHE A 20 6.88 -5.57 -0.91
C PHE A 20 7.39 -6.81 -1.62
N THR A 21 6.48 -7.71 -1.93
CA THR A 21 6.73 -8.83 -2.84
C THR A 21 5.70 -8.84 -3.96
N GLN A 22 6.14 -9.20 -5.16
CA GLN A 22 5.22 -9.54 -6.24
C GLN A 22 4.60 -10.90 -5.93
N SER A 23 3.32 -11.04 -6.24
CA SER A 23 2.60 -12.29 -6.11
C SER A 23 1.72 -12.50 -7.33
N THR A 24 1.49 -13.76 -7.66
CA THR A 24 0.56 -14.19 -8.72
C THR A 24 -0.90 -14.05 -8.27
N SER A 25 -1.15 -13.96 -6.97
CA SER A 25 -2.47 -13.83 -6.37
C SER A 25 -2.48 -12.81 -5.23
N TYR A 26 -3.55 -12.03 -5.14
CA TYR A 26 -3.79 -11.08 -4.06
C TYR A 26 -5.19 -11.29 -3.50
N ASN A 27 -5.33 -11.12 -2.19
CA ASN A 27 -6.55 -11.43 -1.46
C ASN A 27 -7.15 -10.19 -0.81
N ILE A 28 -8.44 -10.25 -0.50
CA ILE A 28 -9.10 -9.25 0.36
C ILE A 28 -8.35 -9.19 1.69
N GLY A 29 -8.02 -7.97 2.13
CA GLY A 29 -7.23 -7.71 3.32
C GLY A 29 -5.75 -7.43 3.06
N ASP A 30 -5.20 -7.82 1.90
CA ASP A 30 -3.82 -7.50 1.55
C ASP A 30 -3.63 -5.98 1.44
N ILE A 31 -2.52 -5.49 1.99
CA ILE A 31 -2.07 -4.12 1.78
C ILE A 31 -1.13 -4.11 0.60
N VAL A 32 -1.43 -3.31 -0.41
CA VAL A 32 -0.75 -3.36 -1.71
C VAL A 32 -0.29 -2.00 -2.18
N PHE A 33 0.77 -2.00 -2.98
CA PHE A 33 1.17 -0.87 -3.83
C PHE A 33 0.57 -1.08 -5.22
N CYS A 34 -0.14 -0.09 -5.75
CA CYS A 34 -0.91 -0.25 -6.98
C CYS A 34 -0.97 1.03 -7.82
N LYS A 35 -1.55 0.95 -9.02
CA LYS A 35 -1.91 2.14 -9.81
C LYS A 35 -3.42 2.27 -9.90
N VAL A 36 -3.96 3.43 -9.57
CA VAL A 36 -5.39 3.75 -9.80
C VAL A 36 -5.45 4.96 -10.71
N ARG A 37 -6.18 4.84 -11.84
CA ARG A 37 -6.34 5.93 -12.83
C ARG A 37 -4.99 6.53 -13.28
N GLY A 38 -4.00 5.68 -13.53
CA GLY A 38 -2.66 6.09 -13.97
C GLY A 38 -1.75 6.68 -12.88
N ARG A 39 -2.25 6.91 -11.66
CA ARG A 39 -1.46 7.40 -10.53
C ARG A 39 -0.97 6.25 -9.67
N TYR A 40 0.29 6.33 -9.24
CA TYR A 40 0.80 5.42 -8.21
C TYR A 40 0.10 5.72 -6.90
N ILE A 41 -0.57 4.71 -6.38
CA ILE A 41 -1.19 4.71 -5.08
C ILE A 41 -0.28 3.92 -4.17
N ASP A 42 0.12 4.57 -3.07
CA ASP A 42 0.92 3.97 -2.01
C ASP A 42 0.14 2.84 -1.30
N ALA A 43 0.55 2.46 -0.11
CA ALA A 43 -0.06 1.33 0.60
C ALA A 43 -1.56 1.54 0.81
N HIS A 44 -2.41 0.65 0.28
CA HIS A 44 -3.85 0.64 0.52
C HIS A 44 -4.37 -0.80 0.62
N LYS A 45 -5.54 -1.00 1.22
CA LYS A 45 -6.10 -2.33 1.48
C LYS A 45 -7.03 -2.77 0.33
N ILE A 46 -6.91 -4.02 -0.09
CA ILE A 46 -7.90 -4.66 -0.96
C ILE A 46 -9.14 -4.96 -0.11
N ILE A 47 -10.30 -4.44 -0.52
CA ILE A 47 -11.56 -4.67 0.20
C ILE A 47 -12.58 -5.50 -0.59
N LYS A 48 -12.47 -5.55 -1.93
CA LYS A 48 -13.32 -6.37 -2.80
C LYS A 48 -12.54 -6.86 -4.02
N THR A 49 -12.99 -7.97 -4.60
CA THR A 49 -12.47 -8.55 -5.85
C THR A 49 -13.62 -8.73 -6.84
N ASP A 50 -13.35 -8.47 -8.11
CA ASP A 50 -14.30 -8.61 -9.21
C ASP A 50 -13.56 -9.05 -10.48
N GLY A 51 -14.07 -10.05 -11.20
CA GLY A 51 -13.39 -10.59 -12.38
C GLY A 51 -13.25 -9.60 -13.54
N GLY A 52 -14.18 -8.64 -13.66
CA GLY A 52 -14.18 -7.62 -14.71
C GLY A 52 -13.40 -6.37 -14.34
N LYS A 53 -13.44 -5.96 -13.07
CA LYS A 53 -12.86 -4.70 -12.55
C LYS A 53 -11.51 -4.87 -11.85
N GLY A 54 -11.18 -6.07 -11.39
CA GLY A 54 -9.97 -6.36 -10.62
C GLY A 54 -10.20 -6.21 -9.11
N PHE A 55 -9.42 -5.35 -8.46
CA PHE A 55 -9.40 -5.16 -7.01
C PHE A 55 -9.93 -3.77 -6.64
N LEU A 56 -10.87 -3.71 -5.70
CA LEU A 56 -11.28 -2.45 -5.10
C LEU A 56 -10.36 -2.13 -3.93
N ILE A 57 -9.77 -0.94 -3.99
CA ILE A 57 -8.78 -0.47 -3.04
C ILE A 57 -9.40 0.61 -2.17
N ALA A 58 -9.18 0.52 -0.86
CA ALA A 58 -9.61 1.51 0.10
C ALA A 58 -8.50 1.89 1.07
N ASN A 59 -8.60 3.11 1.59
CA ASN A 59 -7.76 3.55 2.70
C ASN A 59 -8.26 2.93 4.02
N ASN A 60 -7.48 3.08 5.09
CA ASN A 60 -7.80 2.54 6.40
C ASN A 60 -8.95 3.28 7.12
N HIS A 61 -9.41 4.41 6.58
CA HIS A 61 -10.55 5.17 7.08
C HIS A 61 -11.87 4.79 6.38
N GLY A 62 -11.84 3.80 5.48
CA GLY A 62 -13.02 3.31 4.77
C GLY A 62 -13.37 4.08 3.49
N PHE A 63 -12.53 5.02 3.05
CA PHE A 63 -12.72 5.68 1.75
C PHE A 63 -12.26 4.75 0.62
N GLU A 64 -13.15 4.49 -0.35
CA GLU A 64 -12.86 3.70 -1.53
C GLU A 64 -12.10 4.55 -2.57
N ASN A 65 -10.84 4.21 -2.84
CA ASN A 65 -10.00 4.94 -3.81
C ASN A 65 -10.31 4.54 -5.27
N GLY A 66 -10.86 3.34 -5.47
CA GLY A 66 -11.32 2.86 -6.77
C GLY A 66 -10.78 1.49 -7.16
N TRP A 67 -11.23 1.03 -8.31
CA TRP A 67 -10.87 -0.27 -8.88
C TRP A 67 -9.53 -0.22 -9.62
N THR A 68 -8.75 -1.29 -9.52
CA THR A 68 -7.51 -1.46 -10.27
C THR A 68 -7.25 -2.92 -10.64
N LYS A 69 -6.62 -3.12 -11.81
CA LYS A 69 -6.03 -4.40 -12.22
C LYS A 69 -4.50 -4.42 -12.07
N THR A 70 -3.91 -3.31 -11.66
CA THR A 70 -2.45 -3.12 -11.62
C THR A 70 -1.97 -3.09 -10.19
N ILE A 71 -1.62 -4.26 -9.68
CA ILE A 71 -0.92 -4.43 -8.41
C ILE A 71 0.57 -4.57 -8.71
N ILE A 72 1.38 -3.76 -8.03
CA ILE A 72 2.85 -3.78 -8.17
C ILE A 72 3.47 -4.74 -7.15
N GLY A 73 2.84 -4.88 -5.98
CA GLY A 73 3.23 -5.86 -4.97
C GLY A 73 2.44 -5.69 -3.68
N LYS A 74 2.45 -6.74 -2.84
CA LYS A 74 1.86 -6.72 -1.50
C LYS A 74 2.91 -6.40 -0.45
N VAL A 75 2.53 -5.61 0.55
CA VAL A 75 3.34 -5.33 1.73
C VAL A 75 3.48 -6.62 2.54
N ILE A 76 4.71 -7.05 2.79
CA ILE A 76 5.01 -8.21 3.64
C ILE A 76 5.67 -7.80 4.96
N ARG A 77 6.23 -6.60 5.04
CA ARG A 77 6.86 -6.08 6.25
C ARG A 77 6.79 -4.56 6.29
N ALA A 78 6.42 -4.02 7.44
CA ALA A 78 6.58 -2.61 7.78
C ALA A 78 7.75 -2.46 8.74
N GLY A 79 8.84 -1.83 8.28
CA GLY A 79 9.97 -1.45 9.11
C GLY A 79 9.76 -0.10 9.79
N LYS A 80 10.54 0.18 10.85
CA LYS A 80 10.64 1.53 11.39
C LYS A 80 11.27 2.46 10.34
N SER A 81 10.77 3.69 10.28
CA SER A 81 11.41 4.75 9.50
C SER A 81 12.83 4.95 10.01
N ILE A 82 13.84 4.77 9.14
CA ILE A 82 15.20 5.22 9.43
C ILE A 82 15.14 6.75 9.37
N LYS A 83 14.91 7.40 10.52
CA LYS A 83 15.28 8.81 10.66
C LYS A 83 16.80 8.85 10.52
N ASN A 84 17.30 9.74 9.66
CA ASN A 84 18.73 9.96 9.43
C ASN A 84 19.49 9.83 10.75
N ILE A 85 20.31 8.79 10.86
CA ILE A 85 21.42 8.81 11.82
C ILE A 85 22.32 9.90 11.28
N SER A 86 22.26 11.08 11.91
CA SER A 86 23.33 12.06 11.80
C SER A 86 24.59 11.37 12.27
N LEU A 87 25.45 10.98 11.33
CA LEU A 87 26.85 10.73 11.60
C LEU A 87 27.44 12.09 11.96
N SER A 88 27.43 12.42 13.25
CA SER A 88 28.36 13.39 13.80
C SER A 88 29.72 12.69 13.85
N SER A 89 30.58 13.07 12.91
CA SER A 89 32.03 12.88 12.96
C SER A 89 32.63 13.50 14.21
#